data_AF-X1T3D9-F1
#
_entry.id   AF-X1T3D9-F1
#
_cell.length_a   1.000
_cell.length_b   1.000
_cell.length_c   1.000
_cell.angle_alpha   90.00
_cell.angle_beta   90.00
_cell.angle_gamma   90.00
#
_symmetry.space_group_name_H-M   'P 1'
#
loop_
_entity.id
_entity.type
_entity.pdbx_description
1 polymer ?
#
loop_
_entity_poly.entity_id
_entity_poly.type
_entity_poly.pdbx_seq_one_letter_code
_entity_poly.pdbx_strand_id
1 'polypeptide(L)'
;TVEDIMEEIVGEIEDEYDEENHEQWIKRLTPASLEVDGRVRIDEINELLGTRLPEDEDYDTIGGFAMATLARVPSVGESFRSGPLMIEVLQGDDRRVKRLLLELAENEQVGQSG
;
A
#
# COMPACT_ATOMS: atom_id res chain seq x y z
N THR A 1 -13.42 -19.56 21.39
CA THR A 1 -12.75 -20.80 20.94
C THR A 1 -11.39 -20.41 20.38
N VAL A 2 -10.41 -21.30 20.42
CA VAL A 2 -9.03 -21.11 19.91
C VAL A 2 -9.01 -21.13 18.36
N GLU A 3 -9.91 -20.35 17.77
CA GLU A 3 -10.18 -20.27 16.33
C GLU A 3 -10.13 -18.82 15.81
N ASP A 4 -9.56 -17.88 16.58
CA ASP A 4 -8.86 -16.74 15.97
C ASP A 4 -7.45 -17.21 15.62
N ILE A 5 -7.45 -18.10 14.63
CA ILE A 5 -6.28 -18.69 13.99
C ILE A 5 -5.64 -17.60 13.15
N MET A 6 -4.45 -17.18 13.56
CA MET A 6 -3.29 -16.96 12.68
C MET A 6 -3.60 -16.36 11.30
N GLU A 7 -4.15 -15.16 11.22
CA GLU A 7 -4.00 -14.37 10.00
C GLU A 7 -2.70 -13.55 10.12
N GLU A 8 -1.67 -14.11 9.46
CA GLU A 8 -0.59 -13.37 8.78
C GLU A 8 0.61 -12.80 9.55
N ILE A 9 1.00 -13.37 10.68
CA ILE A 9 2.39 -13.20 11.17
C ILE A 9 3.35 -14.15 10.43
N VAL A 10 3.18 -14.33 9.12
CA VAL A 10 4.10 -15.08 8.24
C VAL A 10 4.07 -14.50 6.83
N GLY A 11 4.32 -13.20 6.68
CA GLY A 11 4.86 -12.68 5.43
C GLY A 11 6.34 -13.02 5.43
N GLU A 12 6.70 -14.14 4.81
CA GLU A 12 8.03 -14.72 4.58
C GLU A 12 9.22 -13.81 4.93
N ILE A 13 10.13 -14.33 5.76
CA ILE A 13 11.47 -13.75 6.01
C ILE A 13 12.20 -13.72 4.66
N GLU A 14 11.93 -12.72 3.83
CA GLU A 14 12.66 -12.49 2.59
C GLU A 14 13.70 -11.41 2.86
N ASP A 15 14.92 -11.94 2.99
CA ASP A 15 16.24 -11.33 2.99
C ASP A 15 16.26 -9.80 2.87
N GLU A 16 16.67 -9.18 3.97
CA GLU A 16 17.03 -7.79 4.04
C GLU A 16 18.24 -7.54 3.10
N TYR A 17 18.21 -6.46 2.33
CA TYR A 17 19.32 -5.87 1.55
C TYR A 17 19.59 -6.41 0.14
N ASP A 18 18.77 -6.01 -0.84
CA ASP A 18 19.30 -5.60 -2.15
C ASP A 18 18.40 -4.51 -2.79
N GLU A 19 18.75 -3.23 -2.60
CA GLU A 19 17.97 -2.07 -3.08
C GLU A 19 17.83 -1.98 -4.63
N GLU A 20 18.49 -2.90 -5.37
CA GLU A 20 18.63 -2.90 -6.83
C GLU A 20 17.68 -3.86 -7.58
N ASN A 21 17.01 -4.80 -6.91
CA ASN A 21 16.08 -5.71 -7.60
C ASN A 21 14.64 -5.16 -7.61
N HIS A 22 14.14 -4.78 -8.79
CA HIS A 22 12.73 -4.41 -9.01
C HIS A 22 11.76 -5.51 -8.55
N GLU A 23 12.19 -6.79 -8.63
CA GLU A 23 11.44 -7.95 -8.15
C GLU A 23 11.18 -7.91 -6.64
N GLN A 24 11.98 -7.17 -5.85
CA GLN A 24 11.80 -7.02 -4.39
C GLN A 24 10.96 -5.80 -4.00
N TRP A 25 10.48 -5.03 -4.98
CA TRP A 25 9.72 -3.81 -4.70
C TRP A 25 8.28 -4.11 -4.31
N ILE A 26 7.77 -5.31 -4.57
CA ILE A 26 6.40 -5.70 -4.26
C ILE A 26 6.41 -7.03 -3.51
N LYS A 27 5.88 -7.00 -2.28
CA LYS A 27 5.64 -8.19 -1.46
C LYS A 27 4.13 -8.35 -1.30
N ARG A 28 3.59 -9.46 -1.80
CA ARG A 28 2.17 -9.78 -1.60
C ARG A 28 1.98 -10.42 -0.24
N LEU A 29 1.16 -9.80 0.61
CA LEU A 29 0.82 -10.34 1.92
C LEU A 29 -0.41 -11.23 1.78
N THR A 30 -1.53 -10.67 1.31
CA THR A 30 -2.77 -11.41 0.98
C THR A 30 -3.20 -11.24 -0.48
N PRO A 31 -4.28 -11.92 -0.92
CA PRO A 31 -4.99 -11.53 -2.13
C PRO A 31 -5.49 -10.08 -2.16
N ALA A 32 -5.65 -9.42 -1.00
CA ALA A 32 -6.20 -8.07 -0.85
C ALA A 32 -5.19 -7.02 -0.33
N SER A 33 -3.93 -7.41 -0.06
CA SER A 33 -2.93 -6.54 0.55
C SER A 33 -1.53 -6.75 -0.01
N LEU A 34 -0.81 -5.64 -0.19
CA LEU A 34 0.56 -5.59 -0.70
C LEU A 34 1.41 -4.66 0.17
N GLU A 35 2.64 -5.06 0.46
CA GLU A 35 3.70 -4.16 0.90
C GLU A 35 4.57 -3.79 -0.30
N VAL A 36 4.75 -2.49 -0.56
CA VAL A 36 5.40 -2.01 -1.79
C VAL A 36 6.43 -0.91 -1.54
N ASP A 37 7.46 -0.84 -2.38
CA ASP A 37 8.37 0.30 -2.47
C ASP A 37 7.65 1.53 -3.05
N GLY A 38 7.98 2.71 -2.55
CA GLY A 38 7.42 3.99 -3.01
C GLY A 38 7.68 4.28 -4.50
N ARG A 39 8.62 3.57 -5.13
CA ARG A 39 8.95 3.63 -6.56
C ARG A 39 8.04 2.78 -7.45
N VAL A 40 7.24 1.87 -6.87
CA VAL A 40 6.31 1.05 -7.64
C VAL A 40 5.28 1.94 -8.33
N ARG A 41 5.02 1.67 -9.61
CA ARG A 41 4.11 2.46 -10.42
C ARG A 41 2.66 2.16 -10.10
N ILE A 42 1.79 3.14 -10.31
CA ILE A 42 0.37 3.03 -9.96
C ILE A 42 -0.37 2.04 -10.86
N ASP A 43 -0.01 1.96 -12.14
CA ASP A 43 -0.55 0.99 -13.09
C ASP A 43 -0.30 -0.45 -12.61
N GLU A 44 0.92 -0.74 -12.15
CA GLU A 44 1.27 -2.06 -11.61
C GLU A 44 0.46 -2.42 -10.35
N ILE A 45 0.26 -1.46 -9.43
CA ILE A 45 -0.64 -1.64 -8.27
C ILE A 45 -2.07 -1.94 -8.71
N ASN A 46 -2.57 -1.18 -9.70
CA ASN A 46 -3.92 -1.36 -10.23
C ASN A 46 -4.10 -2.73 -10.88
N GLU A 47 -3.10 -3.25 -11.59
CA GLU A 47 -3.13 -4.59 -12.15
C GLU A 47 -3.13 -5.68 -11.05
N LEU A 48 -2.32 -5.52 -10.01
CA LEU A 48 -2.15 -6.54 -8.97
C LEU A 48 -3.32 -6.63 -7.98
N LEU A 49 -3.91 -5.49 -7.61
CA LEU A 49 -5.04 -5.38 -6.68
C LEU A 49 -6.40 -5.23 -7.38
N GLY A 50 -6.42 -5.09 -8.70
CA GLY A 50 -7.65 -4.82 -9.45
C GLY A 50 -8.26 -3.46 -9.11
N THR A 51 -7.45 -2.50 -8.67
CA THR A 51 -7.87 -1.15 -8.30
C THR A 51 -7.86 -0.19 -9.49
N ARG A 52 -8.33 1.03 -9.24
CA ARG A 52 -8.27 2.17 -10.17
C ARG A 52 -7.84 3.42 -9.41
N LEU A 53 -6.68 3.35 -8.80
CA LEU A 53 -6.03 4.54 -8.27
C LEU A 53 -5.86 5.55 -9.40
N PRO A 54 -6.07 6.85 -9.13
CA PRO A 54 -5.92 7.88 -10.14
C PRO A 54 -4.47 7.95 -10.60
N GLU A 55 -4.29 8.23 -11.89
CA GLU A 55 -3.01 8.52 -12.52
C GLU A 55 -3.03 9.99 -12.93
N ASP A 56 -1.94 10.72 -12.71
CA ASP A 56 -1.82 12.15 -12.99
C ASP A 56 -0.41 12.45 -13.52
N GLU A 57 -0.25 13.54 -14.27
CA GLU A 57 1.06 13.96 -14.79
C GLU A 57 2.03 14.36 -13.67
N ASP A 58 1.50 14.71 -12.50
CA ASP A 58 2.30 15.10 -11.33
C ASP A 58 2.93 13.91 -10.58
N TYR A 59 2.45 12.67 -10.80
CA TYR A 59 2.95 11.48 -10.10
C TYR A 59 2.74 10.17 -10.89
N ASP A 60 3.79 9.35 -10.95
CA ASP A 60 3.72 8.02 -11.59
C ASP A 60 3.75 6.85 -10.59
N THR A 61 4.25 7.10 -9.37
CA THR A 61 4.53 6.06 -8.38
C THR A 61 3.62 6.17 -7.16
N ILE A 62 3.45 5.08 -6.44
CA ILE A 62 2.61 5.03 -5.24
C ILE A 62 3.11 5.98 -4.13
N GLY A 63 4.44 6.17 -4.02
CA GLY A 63 5.02 7.16 -3.11
C GLY A 63 4.75 8.59 -3.55
N GLY A 64 4.85 8.86 -4.86
CA GLY A 64 4.47 10.15 -5.45
C GLY A 64 3.00 10.48 -5.20
N PHE A 65 2.13 9.51 -5.46
CA PHE A 65 0.69 9.60 -5.20
C PHE A 65 0.38 9.92 -3.74
N ALA A 66 1.04 9.25 -2.78
CA ALA A 66 0.83 9.51 -1.36
C ALA A 66 1.22 10.96 -0.97
N MET A 67 2.37 11.43 -1.46
CA MET A 67 2.82 12.80 -1.19
C MET A 67 1.92 13.86 -1.86
N ALA A 68 1.47 13.60 -3.09
CA ALA A 68 0.57 14.48 -3.83
C ALA A 68 -0.81 14.56 -3.15
N THR A 69 -1.36 13.40 -2.74
CA THR A 69 -2.66 13.31 -2.06
C THR A 69 -2.67 14.07 -0.75
N LEU A 70 -1.58 14.01 0.02
CA LEU A 70 -1.47 14.66 1.32
C LEU A 70 -0.86 16.07 1.25
N ALA A 71 -0.42 16.50 0.06
CA ALA A 71 0.30 17.75 -0.19
C ALA A 71 1.53 17.98 0.72
N ARG A 72 2.15 16.90 1.20
CA ARG A 72 3.36 16.89 2.05
C ARG A 72 3.99 15.50 2.07
N VAL A 73 5.17 15.38 2.67
CA VAL A 73 5.72 14.06 3.01
C VAL A 73 4.99 13.52 4.25
N PRO A 74 4.29 12.37 4.16
CA PRO A 74 3.61 11.77 5.31
C PRO A 74 4.56 11.15 6.32
N SER A 75 4.11 11.09 7.57
CA SER A 75 4.87 10.45 8.64
C SER A 75 4.71 8.92 8.57
N VAL A 76 5.70 8.19 9.08
CA VAL A 76 5.56 6.73 9.27
C VAL A 76 4.41 6.43 10.24
N GLY A 77 3.60 5.42 9.90
CA GLY A 77 2.36 5.04 10.57
C GLY A 77 1.15 5.91 10.21
N GLU A 78 1.32 6.91 9.35
CA GLU A 78 0.19 7.68 8.82
C GLU A 78 -0.52 6.90 7.71
N SER A 79 -1.84 6.89 7.74
CA SER A 79 -2.67 6.23 6.72
C SER A 79 -3.75 7.14 6.16
N PHE A 80 -4.10 6.91 4.89
CA PHE A 80 -5.14 7.66 4.19
C PHE A 80 -5.82 6.78 3.15
N ARG A 81 -7.10 7.08 2.88
CA ARG A 81 -7.95 6.26 2.01
C ARG A 81 -8.03 6.86 0.61
N SER A 82 -7.90 6.01 -0.41
CA SER A 82 -8.17 6.35 -1.80
C SER A 82 -9.11 5.31 -2.41
N GLY A 83 -10.38 5.67 -2.56
CA GLY A 83 -11.42 4.74 -3.01
C GLY A 83 -11.56 3.53 -2.08
N PRO A 84 -11.45 2.28 -2.57
CA PRO A 84 -11.48 1.08 -1.75
C PRO A 84 -10.14 0.75 -1.08
N LEU A 85 -9.08 1.52 -1.33
CA LEU A 85 -7.74 1.21 -0.82
C LEU A 85 -7.42 2.04 0.42
N MET A 86 -6.98 1.36 1.48
CA MET A 86 -6.30 1.94 2.62
C MET A 86 -4.80 1.91 2.34
N ILE A 87 -4.13 3.06 2.50
CA ILE A 87 -2.70 3.21 2.24
C ILE A 87 -2.05 3.68 3.53
N GLU A 88 -1.08 2.92 4.04
CA GLU A 88 -0.30 3.26 5.22
C GLU A 88 1.19 3.39 4.89
N VAL A 89 1.85 4.39 5.47
CA VAL A 89 3.29 4.60 5.30
C VAL A 89 4.07 3.77 6.31
N LEU A 90 4.74 2.71 5.83
CA LEU A 90 5.56 1.86 6.69
C LEU A 90 6.97 2.42 6.88
N GLN A 91 7.52 3.06 5.85
CA GLN A 91 8.86 3.63 5.89
C GLN A 91 8.95 4.88 5.03
N GLY A 92 9.64 5.90 5.54
CA GLY A 92 9.90 7.15 4.84
C GLY A 92 11.04 7.92 5.48
N ASP A 93 11.49 8.97 4.81
CA ASP A 93 12.38 10.00 5.35
C ASP A 93 11.76 11.38 5.13
N ASP A 94 12.43 12.46 5.53
CA ASP A 94 11.90 13.83 5.42
C ASP A 94 11.61 14.29 3.98
N ARG A 95 12.06 13.53 2.98
CA ARG A 95 11.97 13.90 1.56
C ARG A 95 11.01 13.02 0.77
N ARG A 96 10.77 11.77 1.21
CA ARG A 96 9.99 10.81 0.43
C ARG A 96 9.46 9.64 1.26
N VAL A 97 8.42 9.03 0.72
CA VAL A 97 7.93 7.71 1.14
C VAL A 97 8.77 6.60 0.49
N LYS A 98 9.18 5.61 1.28
CA LYS A 98 9.99 4.47 0.83
C LYS A 98 9.22 3.16 0.77
N ARG A 99 8.37 2.87 1.75
CA ARG A 99 7.54 1.65 1.80
C ARG A 99 6.12 2.01 2.21
N LEU A 100 5.15 1.39 1.55
CA LEU A 100 3.73 1.52 1.87
C LEU A 100 3.07 0.15 2.00
N LEU A 101 2.11 0.07 2.91
CA LEU A 101 1.15 -1.01 2.99
C LEU A 101 -0.13 -0.56 2.26
N LEU A 102 -0.58 -1.40 1.34
CA LEU A 102 -1.80 -1.20 0.56
C LEU A 102 -2.78 -2.31 0.93
N GLU A 103 -3.97 -1.95 1.39
CA GLU A 103 -5.00 -2.90 1.79
C GLU A 103 -6.33 -2.52 1.17
N LEU A 104 -7.00 -3.46 0.51
CA LEU A 104 -8.39 -3.27 0.12
C LEU A 104 -9.23 -3.23 1.39
N ALA A 105 -9.74 -2.06 1.74
CA ALA A 105 -10.76 -1.93 2.76
C ALA A 105 -12.02 -2.57 2.21
N GLU A 106 -12.35 -3.78 2.68
CA GLU A 106 -13.62 -4.42 2.39
C GLU A 106 -14.71 -3.38 2.63
N ASN A 107 -15.49 -3.13 1.57
CA ASN A 107 -16.49 -2.09 1.59
C ASN A 107 -17.46 -2.45 2.71
N GLU A 108 -17.40 -1.74 3.84
CA GLU A 108 -18.48 -1.75 4.82
C GLU A 108 -19.73 -1.49 4.00
N GLN A 109 -20.53 -2.55 3.85
CA GLN A 109 -21.84 -2.47 3.25
C GLN A 109 -22.51 -1.32 3.97
N VAL A 110 -22.76 -0.22 3.24
CA VAL A 110 -23.56 0.89 3.75
C VAL A 110 -24.87 0.23 4.17
N GLY A 111 -24.99 0.03 5.49
CA GLY A 111 -26.20 -0.44 6.12
C GLY A 111 -27.25 0.62 5.85
N GLN A 112 -27.99 0.43 4.76
CA GLN A 112 -29.32 0.97 4.64
C GLN A 112 -30.12 0.39 5.80
N SER A 113 -30.35 1.23 6.80
CA SER A 113 -31.43 1.14 7.76
C SER A 113 -31.81 2.59 7.96
N GLY A 114 -32.92 3.09 7.42
CA GLY A 114 -34.28 2.58 7.56
C GLY A 114 -35.09 3.74 8.11
#